data_AF-A0AAX2KGX4-F1
#
_entry.id   AF-A0AAX2KGX4-F1
#
_cell.length_a   1.000
_cell.length_b   1.000
_cell.length_c   1.000
_cell.angle_alpha   90.00
_cell.angle_beta   90.00
_cell.angle_gamma   90.00
#
_symmetry.space_group_name_H-M   'P 1'
#
loop_
_entity.id
_entity.type
_entity.pdbx_description
1 polymer ?
#
loop_
_entity_poly.entity_id
_entity_poly.type
_entity_poly.pdbx_seq_one_letter_code
_entity_poly.pdbx_strand_id
1 'polypeptide(L)'
;MVWWINRSIARLTRYADSVTDNKPVPLPDLGSSELRKLAQALESMRVKLEGKNYIEQYVYALTHELKSPLAAIRGAAEILREGPPPEVVARFTDNILTQNARMQALVETLLRQARLENRQEVVLTAVDVAALFRRVSEARTVQLAEKNITLHVTPTEVNVAAEPALLDQALGNLLDNAIDFTPESGRITLSAEVDQEHVTLKVLDTGSGIPDYALSRIFERFYSLPRANGQKSSGLGLAFVSEVARLFNGEVTLRNVQEGGVLASLRLHRHFT
;
A
#
# COMPACT_ATOMS: atom_id res chain seq x y z
N MET A 1 -13.28 -6.76 -30.48
CA MET A 1 -13.15 -6.46 -29.04
C MET A 1 -11.71 -6.24 -28.58
N VAL A 2 -10.78 -7.19 -28.74
CA VAL A 2 -9.37 -7.08 -28.26
C VAL A 2 -8.57 -5.91 -28.85
N TRP A 3 -8.82 -5.56 -30.12
CA TRP A 3 -8.18 -4.42 -30.79
C TRP A 3 -8.44 -3.08 -30.08
N TRP A 4 -9.64 -2.93 -29.51
CA TRP A 4 -10.00 -1.73 -28.75
C TRP A 4 -9.40 -1.72 -27.34
N ILE A 5 -9.26 -2.89 -26.70
CA ILE A 5 -8.57 -3.01 -25.40
C ILE A 5 -7.10 -2.60 -25.59
N ASN A 6 -6.39 -3.21 -26.55
CA ASN A 6 -4.98 -2.88 -26.82
C ASN A 6 -4.79 -1.40 -27.20
N ARG A 7 -5.69 -0.83 -28.01
CA ARG A 7 -5.66 0.58 -28.36
C ARG A 7 -5.93 1.50 -27.16
N SER A 8 -6.84 1.11 -26.26
CA SER A 8 -7.17 1.88 -25.06
C SER A 8 -6.05 1.83 -24.03
N ILE A 9 -5.45 0.65 -23.82
CA ILE A 9 -4.26 0.47 -22.98
C ILE A 9 -3.09 1.31 -23.50
N ALA A 10 -2.77 1.23 -24.79
CA ALA A 10 -1.68 2.02 -25.37
C ALA A 10 -1.94 3.53 -25.36
N ARG A 11 -3.21 3.96 -25.36
CA ARG A 11 -3.59 5.37 -25.17
C ARG A 11 -3.39 5.82 -23.73
N LEU A 12 -3.78 4.99 -22.75
CA LEU A 12 -3.59 5.26 -21.34
C LEU A 12 -2.10 5.35 -20.98
N THR A 13 -1.27 4.42 -21.47
CA THR A 13 0.20 4.46 -21.25
C THR A 13 0.80 5.74 -21.81
N ARG A 14 0.48 6.09 -23.06
CA ARG A 14 0.98 7.34 -23.68
C ARG A 14 0.54 8.59 -22.93
N TYR A 15 -0.70 8.60 -22.44
CA TYR A 15 -1.19 9.69 -21.62
C TYR A 15 -0.38 9.79 -20.32
N ALA A 16 -0.15 8.67 -19.62
CA ALA A 16 0.66 8.64 -18.41
C ALA A 16 2.13 9.08 -18.65
N ASP A 17 2.74 8.67 -19.77
CA ASP A 17 4.06 9.13 -20.20
C ASP A 17 4.05 10.67 -20.42
N SER A 18 3.02 11.20 -21.10
CA SER A 18 2.92 12.65 -21.37
C SER A 18 2.74 13.53 -20.13
N VAL A 19 2.13 12.96 -19.08
CA VAL A 19 2.01 13.63 -17.78
C VAL A 19 3.38 13.71 -17.09
N THR A 20 4.26 12.75 -17.34
CA THR A 20 5.64 12.75 -16.80
C THR A 20 6.52 13.78 -17.52
N ASP A 21 6.33 13.99 -18.82
CA ASP A 21 7.13 14.94 -19.62
C ASP A 21 6.67 16.42 -19.51
N ASN A 22 5.81 16.73 -18.54
CA ASN A 22 5.19 18.05 -18.32
C ASN A 22 4.53 18.66 -19.58
N LYS A 23 4.03 17.79 -20.48
CA LYS A 23 3.28 18.13 -21.71
C LYS A 23 2.01 17.29 -21.76
N PRO A 24 1.06 17.47 -20.84
CA PRO A 24 -0.11 16.62 -20.74
C PRO A 24 -0.92 16.70 -22.04
N VAL A 25 -1.10 15.54 -22.69
CA VAL A 25 -1.98 15.38 -23.84
C VAL A 25 -3.43 15.28 -23.32
N PRO A 26 -4.45 15.76 -24.05
CA PRO A 26 -5.85 15.62 -23.63
C PRO A 26 -6.20 14.17 -23.28
N LEU A 27 -7.03 14.00 -22.24
CA LEU A 27 -7.53 12.70 -21.79
C LEU A 27 -8.00 11.88 -23.00
N PRO A 28 -7.41 10.70 -23.26
CA PRO A 28 -7.76 9.93 -24.43
C PRO A 28 -9.18 9.40 -24.31
N ASP A 29 -9.90 9.32 -25.44
CA ASP A 29 -11.17 8.58 -25.47
C ASP A 29 -10.88 7.08 -25.32
N LEU A 30 -11.11 6.61 -24.10
CA LEU A 30 -11.05 5.20 -23.70
C LEU A 30 -12.48 4.71 -23.70
N GLY A 31 -12.81 3.71 -24.52
CA GLY A 31 -14.20 3.28 -24.61
C GLY A 31 -14.68 2.50 -23.39
N SER A 32 -13.78 1.98 -22.53
CA SER A 32 -14.17 1.26 -21.31
C SER A 32 -14.39 2.25 -20.18
N SER A 33 -15.47 2.10 -19.42
CA SER A 33 -15.78 2.98 -18.31
C SER A 33 -14.68 2.95 -17.23
N GLU A 34 -14.04 1.80 -17.06
CA GLU A 34 -13.03 1.49 -16.05
C GLU A 34 -11.70 2.18 -16.39
N LEU A 35 -11.17 2.00 -17.61
CA LEU A 35 -9.94 2.70 -18.02
C LEU A 35 -10.16 4.23 -18.07
N ARG A 36 -11.38 4.68 -18.39
CA ARG A 36 -11.72 6.10 -18.36
C ARG A 36 -11.71 6.66 -16.93
N LYS A 37 -12.26 5.94 -15.95
CA LYS A 37 -12.16 6.28 -14.52
C LYS A 37 -10.70 6.34 -14.08
N LEU A 38 -9.88 5.39 -14.53
CA LEU A 38 -8.45 5.35 -14.24
C LEU A 38 -7.70 6.55 -14.83
N ALA A 39 -7.96 6.90 -16.08
CA ALA A 39 -7.39 8.09 -16.73
C ALA A 39 -7.82 9.38 -16.03
N GLN A 40 -9.10 9.49 -15.66
CA GLN A 40 -9.61 10.64 -14.91
C GLN A 40 -8.97 10.75 -13.53
N ALA A 41 -8.72 9.62 -12.86
CA ALA A 41 -8.03 9.60 -11.57
C ALA A 41 -6.56 10.04 -11.70
N LEU A 42 -5.87 9.62 -12.77
CA LEU A 42 -4.54 10.10 -13.15
C LEU A 42 -4.51 11.60 -13.43
N GLU A 43 -5.45 12.12 -14.23
CA GLU A 43 -5.54 13.58 -14.48
C GLU A 43 -5.84 14.34 -13.20
N SER A 44 -6.77 13.84 -12.38
CA SER A 44 -7.10 14.47 -11.10
C SER A 44 -5.89 14.50 -10.15
N MET A 45 -5.06 13.45 -10.16
CA MET A 45 -3.80 13.42 -9.42
C MET A 45 -2.84 14.50 -9.95
N ARG A 46 -2.65 14.59 -11.27
CA ARG A 46 -1.78 15.61 -11.88
C ARG A 46 -2.23 17.02 -11.51
N VAL A 47 -3.50 17.34 -11.72
CA VAL A 47 -4.06 18.69 -11.48
C VAL A 47 -3.99 19.06 -10.00
N LYS A 48 -4.34 18.15 -9.08
CA LYS A 48 -4.34 18.44 -7.64
C LYS A 48 -2.95 18.64 -7.04
N LEU A 49 -1.92 18.20 -7.74
CA LEU A 49 -0.55 18.25 -7.26
C LEU A 49 0.31 19.23 -8.05
N GLU A 50 -0.22 19.83 -9.12
CA GLU A 50 0.45 20.76 -10.04
C GLU A 50 1.24 21.85 -9.26
N GLY A 51 2.51 22.04 -9.61
CA GLY A 51 3.44 22.93 -8.88
C GLY A 51 4.33 22.26 -7.82
N LYS A 52 4.34 20.92 -7.72
CA LYS A 52 5.20 20.16 -6.81
C LYS A 52 6.17 19.24 -7.56
N ASN A 53 7.47 19.31 -7.24
CA ASN A 53 8.54 18.52 -7.87
C ASN A 53 8.42 16.98 -7.70
N TYR A 54 7.47 16.48 -6.89
CA TYR A 54 7.31 15.05 -6.61
C TYR A 54 6.23 14.35 -7.46
N ILE A 55 5.41 15.07 -8.23
CA ILE A 55 4.36 14.46 -9.09
C ILE A 55 4.97 13.50 -10.11
N GLU A 56 6.10 13.88 -10.69
CA GLU A 56 6.78 13.09 -11.71
C GLU A 56 7.10 11.69 -11.18
N GLN A 57 7.55 11.58 -9.93
CA GLN A 57 7.85 10.29 -9.30
C GLN A 57 6.58 9.44 -9.09
N TYR A 58 5.47 10.07 -8.67
CA TYR A 58 4.18 9.40 -8.51
C TYR A 58 3.64 8.85 -9.82
N VAL A 59 3.64 9.68 -10.86
CA VAL A 59 3.12 9.34 -12.19
C VAL A 59 4.03 8.32 -12.86
N TYR A 60 5.33 8.50 -12.78
CA TYR A 60 6.31 7.57 -13.35
C TYR A 60 6.18 6.19 -12.74
N ALA A 61 6.15 6.11 -11.41
CA ALA A 61 6.06 4.83 -10.72
C ALA A 61 4.69 4.16 -10.89
N LEU A 62 3.60 4.93 -10.89
CA LEU A 62 2.28 4.42 -11.26
C LEU A 62 2.30 3.85 -12.68
N THR A 63 2.91 4.55 -13.64
CA THR A 63 3.02 4.07 -15.02
C THR A 63 3.75 2.74 -15.10
N HIS A 64 4.83 2.56 -14.35
CA HIS A 64 5.55 1.29 -14.30
C HIS A 64 4.75 0.16 -13.65
N GLU A 65 4.13 0.42 -12.50
CA GLU A 65 3.31 -0.57 -11.79
C GLU A 65 2.06 -0.97 -12.59
N LEU A 66 1.53 -0.10 -13.45
CA LEU A 66 0.42 -0.43 -14.35
C LEU A 66 0.85 -1.29 -15.56
N LYS A 67 2.11 -1.28 -15.99
CA LYS A 67 2.55 -2.06 -17.18
C LYS A 67 2.31 -3.56 -17.02
N SER A 68 2.61 -4.11 -15.85
CA SER A 68 2.45 -5.54 -15.57
C SER A 68 0.97 -6.01 -15.62
N PRO A 69 0.03 -5.41 -14.88
CA PRO A 69 -1.38 -5.80 -14.95
C PRO A 69 -1.97 -5.55 -16.35
N LEU A 70 -1.56 -4.49 -17.04
CA LEU A 70 -1.98 -4.23 -18.43
C LEU A 70 -1.49 -5.31 -19.41
N ALA A 71 -0.25 -5.78 -19.25
CA ALA A 71 0.30 -6.87 -20.06
C ALA A 71 -0.44 -8.20 -19.80
N ALA A 72 -0.77 -8.49 -18.55
CA ALA A 72 -1.55 -9.66 -18.16
C ALA A 72 -2.98 -9.61 -18.73
N ILE A 73 -3.66 -8.46 -18.66
CA ILE A 73 -4.98 -8.25 -19.29
C ILE A 73 -4.90 -8.46 -20.79
N ARG A 74 -3.86 -7.94 -21.46
CA ARG A 74 -3.64 -8.14 -22.89
C ARG A 74 -3.48 -9.62 -23.25
N GLY A 75 -2.61 -10.34 -22.54
CA GLY A 75 -2.39 -11.77 -22.79
C GLY A 75 -3.66 -12.60 -22.56
N ALA A 76 -4.42 -12.31 -21.50
CA ALA A 76 -5.71 -12.93 -21.25
C ALA A 76 -6.70 -12.67 -22.40
N ALA A 77 -6.78 -11.43 -22.89
CA ALA A 77 -7.65 -11.06 -24.00
C ALA A 77 -7.24 -11.73 -25.33
N GLU A 78 -5.94 -11.94 -25.57
CA GLU A 78 -5.43 -12.67 -26.74
C GLU A 78 -5.86 -14.13 -26.73
N ILE A 79 -5.77 -14.80 -25.57
CA ILE A 79 -6.21 -16.19 -25.41
C ILE A 79 -7.73 -16.32 -25.56
N LEU A 80 -8.50 -15.41 -24.96
CA LEU A 80 -9.96 -15.40 -25.10
C LEU A 80 -10.41 -15.23 -26.56
N ARG A 81 -9.61 -14.57 -27.41
CA ARG A 81 -9.89 -14.38 -28.84
C ARG A 81 -9.85 -15.69 -29.64
N GLU A 82 -9.10 -16.68 -29.17
CA GLU A 82 -8.95 -17.97 -29.86
C GLU A 82 -10.16 -18.89 -29.66
N GLY A 83 -11.16 -18.46 -28.88
CA GLY A 83 -12.36 -19.24 -28.59
C GLY A 83 -12.07 -20.50 -27.76
N PRO A 84 -11.36 -20.40 -26.61
CA PRO A 84 -11.00 -21.56 -25.83
C PRO A 84 -12.22 -22.16 -25.09
N PRO A 85 -12.08 -23.36 -24.49
CA PRO A 85 -13.16 -23.99 -23.73
C PRO A 85 -13.72 -23.10 -22.60
N PRO A 86 -14.98 -23.29 -22.18
CA PRO A 86 -15.65 -22.43 -21.19
C PRO A 86 -14.88 -22.25 -19.86
N GLU A 87 -14.22 -23.30 -19.38
CA GLU A 87 -13.39 -23.27 -18.17
C GLU A 87 -12.19 -22.33 -18.30
N VAL A 88 -11.59 -22.27 -19.49
CA VAL A 88 -10.48 -21.37 -19.82
C VAL A 88 -11.01 -19.95 -19.94
N VAL A 89 -12.19 -19.76 -20.54
CA VAL A 89 -12.84 -18.46 -20.63
C VAL A 89 -13.10 -17.86 -19.25
N ALA A 90 -13.66 -18.64 -18.33
CA ALA A 90 -13.91 -18.21 -16.94
C ALA A 90 -12.61 -17.79 -16.25
N ARG A 91 -11.57 -18.64 -16.29
CA ARG A 91 -10.28 -18.37 -15.64
C ARG A 91 -9.61 -17.09 -16.14
N PHE A 92 -9.60 -16.85 -17.45
CA PHE A 92 -8.96 -15.65 -18.01
C PHE A 92 -9.80 -14.39 -17.82
N THR A 93 -11.12 -14.51 -17.74
CA THR A 93 -12.01 -13.40 -17.35
C THR A 93 -11.77 -12.99 -15.90
N ASP A 94 -11.69 -13.95 -14.98
CA ASP A 94 -11.36 -13.68 -13.57
C ASP A 94 -9.99 -13.04 -13.41
N ASN A 95 -9.00 -13.46 -14.22
CA ASN A 95 -7.69 -12.82 -14.23
C ASN A 95 -7.79 -11.33 -14.63
N ILE A 96 -8.54 -11.01 -15.69
CA ILE A 96 -8.76 -9.62 -16.12
C ILE A 96 -9.40 -8.79 -15.00
N LEU A 97 -10.45 -9.31 -14.37
CA LEU A 97 -11.14 -8.63 -13.27
C LEU A 97 -10.21 -8.39 -12.07
N THR A 98 -9.41 -9.40 -11.71
CA THR A 98 -8.41 -9.31 -10.64
C THR A 98 -7.35 -8.24 -10.93
N GLN A 99 -6.83 -8.20 -12.15
CA GLN A 99 -5.85 -7.16 -12.52
C GLN A 99 -6.47 -5.75 -12.50
N ASN A 100 -7.72 -5.61 -12.94
CA ASN A 100 -8.42 -4.33 -12.91
C ASN A 100 -8.63 -3.83 -11.47
N ALA A 101 -9.07 -4.72 -10.56
CA ALA A 101 -9.21 -4.40 -9.14
C ALA A 101 -7.87 -3.98 -8.51
N ARG A 102 -6.78 -4.69 -8.85
CA ARG A 102 -5.43 -4.35 -8.39
C ARG A 102 -4.99 -2.96 -8.86
N MET A 103 -5.24 -2.62 -10.12
CA MET A 103 -4.91 -1.29 -10.66
C MET A 103 -5.72 -0.18 -9.98
N GLN A 104 -7.00 -0.42 -9.71
CA GLN A 104 -7.84 0.56 -9.00
C GLN A 104 -7.34 0.80 -7.58
N ALA A 105 -7.06 -0.26 -6.82
CA ALA A 105 -6.53 -0.16 -5.46
C ALA A 105 -5.19 0.59 -5.41
N LEU A 106 -4.33 0.42 -6.42
CA LEU A 106 -3.07 1.15 -6.54
C LEU A 106 -3.31 2.65 -6.68
N VAL A 107 -4.20 3.07 -7.60
CA VAL A 107 -4.50 4.49 -7.82
C VAL A 107 -5.16 5.12 -6.61
N GLU A 108 -6.09 4.44 -5.96
CA GLU A 108 -6.72 4.92 -4.73
C GLU A 108 -5.68 5.10 -3.61
N THR A 109 -4.74 4.16 -3.48
CA THR A 109 -3.65 4.25 -2.50
C THR A 109 -2.74 5.45 -2.76
N LEU A 110 -2.38 5.69 -4.02
CA LEU A 110 -1.54 6.83 -4.39
C LEU A 110 -2.24 8.17 -4.19
N LEU A 111 -3.52 8.27 -4.57
CA LEU A 111 -4.31 9.49 -4.35
C LEU A 111 -4.43 9.80 -2.85
N ARG A 112 -4.63 8.78 -2.02
CA ARG A 112 -4.67 8.94 -0.57
C ARG A 112 -3.33 9.41 -0.03
N GLN A 113 -2.22 8.81 -0.47
CA GLN A 113 -0.89 9.20 -0.04
C GLN A 113 -0.56 10.65 -0.42
N ALA A 114 -0.84 11.04 -1.66
CA ALA A 114 -0.63 12.40 -2.13
C ALA A 114 -1.50 13.43 -1.40
N ARG A 115 -2.73 13.07 -0.98
CA ARG A 115 -3.56 13.94 -0.13
C ARG A 115 -2.98 14.08 1.27
N LEU A 116 -2.46 13.00 1.83
CA LEU A 116 -1.88 12.98 3.17
C LEU A 116 -0.65 13.89 3.27
N GLU A 117 0.22 13.88 2.26
CA GLU A 117 1.41 14.73 2.20
C GLU A 117 1.12 16.22 2.14
N ASN A 118 -0.04 16.58 1.60
CA ASN A 118 -0.48 17.97 1.52
C ASN A 118 -1.23 18.43 2.76
N ARG A 119 -1.49 17.50 3.69
CA ARG A 119 -2.22 17.78 4.90
C ARG A 119 -1.30 18.47 5.89
N GLN A 120 -1.75 19.61 6.41
CA GLN A 120 -1.04 20.34 7.47
C GLN A 120 -1.67 20.09 8.84
N GLU A 121 -2.96 19.76 8.88
CA GLU A 121 -3.72 19.62 10.12
C GLU A 121 -4.37 18.24 10.23
N VAL A 122 -4.29 17.67 11.42
CA VAL A 122 -4.95 16.42 11.82
C VAL A 122 -5.81 16.70 13.03
N VAL A 123 -7.00 16.07 13.08
CA VAL A 123 -7.86 16.18 14.25
C VAL A 123 -7.49 15.02 15.17
N LEU A 124 -6.68 15.34 16.17
CA LEU A 124 -6.28 14.38 17.18
C LEU A 124 -7.44 14.12 18.13
N THR A 125 -7.70 12.85 18.43
CA THR A 125 -8.57 12.42 19.52
C THR A 125 -7.86 11.35 20.35
N ALA A 126 -8.38 11.06 21.54
CA ALA A 126 -7.86 9.96 22.34
C ALA A 126 -8.24 8.64 21.68
N VAL A 127 -7.24 7.82 21.32
CA VAL A 127 -7.43 6.49 20.78
C VAL A 127 -7.01 5.45 21.81
N ASP A 128 -7.94 4.56 22.16
CA ASP A 128 -7.68 3.36 22.96
C ASP A 128 -6.84 2.37 22.14
N VAL A 129 -5.60 2.13 22.60
CA VAL A 129 -4.64 1.26 21.92
C VAL A 129 -5.07 -0.21 21.99
N ALA A 130 -5.71 -0.66 23.06
CA ALA A 130 -6.20 -2.03 23.16
C ALA A 130 -7.35 -2.28 22.17
N ALA A 131 -8.27 -1.33 22.05
CA ALA A 131 -9.34 -1.39 21.06
C ALA A 131 -8.78 -1.34 19.63
N LEU A 132 -7.76 -0.51 19.38
CA LEU A 132 -7.05 -0.46 18.10
C LEU A 132 -6.39 -1.80 17.75
N PHE A 133 -5.62 -2.38 18.67
CA PHE A 133 -4.97 -3.69 18.47
C PHE A 133 -5.97 -4.78 18.15
N ARG A 134 -7.11 -4.79 18.84
CA ARG A 134 -8.19 -5.75 18.56
C ARG A 134 -8.73 -5.61 17.15
N ARG A 135 -9.10 -4.39 16.73
CA ARG A 135 -9.65 -4.14 15.38
C ARG A 135 -8.68 -4.57 14.27
N VAL A 136 -7.41 -4.18 14.38
CA VAL A 136 -6.43 -4.55 13.34
C VAL A 136 -6.18 -6.06 13.33
N SER A 137 -6.21 -6.73 14.50
CA SER A 137 -6.05 -8.18 14.59
C SER A 137 -7.23 -8.92 13.94
N GLU A 138 -8.46 -8.53 14.29
CA GLU A 138 -9.69 -9.14 13.76
C GLU A 138 -9.75 -9.05 12.23
N ALA A 139 -9.38 -7.89 11.67
CA ALA A 139 -9.33 -7.66 10.23
C ALA A 139 -8.33 -8.55 9.46
N ARG A 140 -7.34 -9.16 10.14
CA ARG A 140 -6.32 -10.03 9.54
C ARG A 140 -6.45 -11.51 9.93
N THR A 141 -7.54 -11.89 10.58
CA THR A 141 -7.74 -13.28 11.07
C THR A 141 -7.54 -14.33 9.96
N VAL A 142 -8.06 -14.08 8.76
CA VAL A 142 -7.95 -15.01 7.62
C VAL A 142 -6.50 -15.17 7.19
N GLN A 143 -5.77 -14.07 6.98
CA GLN A 143 -4.37 -14.09 6.52
C GLN A 143 -3.43 -14.74 7.54
N LEU A 144 -3.68 -14.50 8.83
CA LEU A 144 -2.95 -15.14 9.92
C LEU A 144 -3.19 -16.65 9.94
N ALA A 145 -4.44 -17.08 9.76
CA ALA A 145 -4.82 -18.49 9.71
C ALA A 145 -4.24 -19.21 8.48
N GLU A 146 -4.25 -18.56 7.31
CA GLU A 146 -3.69 -19.11 6.06
C GLU A 146 -2.20 -19.47 6.20
N LYS A 147 -1.43 -18.69 6.96
CA LYS A 147 -0.01 -18.95 7.24
C LYS A 147 0.23 -19.66 8.58
N ASN A 148 -0.82 -20.00 9.33
CA ASN A 148 -0.73 -20.52 10.70
C ASN A 148 0.12 -19.61 11.64
N ILE A 149 0.11 -18.30 11.43
CA ILE A 149 0.89 -17.36 12.25
C ILE A 149 0.18 -17.13 13.59
N THR A 150 0.93 -17.26 14.68
CA THR A 150 0.44 -16.91 16.01
C THR A 150 0.57 -15.41 16.26
N LEU A 151 -0.55 -14.71 16.41
CA LEU A 151 -0.57 -13.30 16.81
C LEU A 151 -0.75 -13.18 18.32
N HIS A 152 0.24 -12.62 19.01
CA HIS A 152 0.17 -12.28 20.42
C HIS A 152 -0.08 -10.79 20.59
N VAL A 153 -1.10 -10.41 21.37
CA VAL A 153 -1.37 -9.01 21.71
C VAL A 153 -1.08 -8.81 23.20
N THR A 154 -0.09 -7.99 23.50
CA THR A 154 0.26 -7.65 24.87
C THR A 154 -0.83 -6.76 25.46
N PRO A 155 -1.41 -7.10 26.63
CA PRO A 155 -2.40 -6.26 27.30
C PRO A 155 -1.86 -4.84 27.55
N THR A 156 -2.71 -3.85 27.35
CA THR A 156 -2.36 -2.43 27.51
C THR A 156 -3.61 -1.62 27.84
N GLU A 157 -3.46 -0.54 28.60
CA GLU A 157 -4.54 0.42 28.94
C GLU A 157 -4.20 1.83 28.43
N VAL A 158 -3.32 1.90 27.43
CA VAL A 158 -2.74 3.14 26.95
C VAL A 158 -3.68 3.84 25.96
N ASN A 159 -3.78 5.15 26.10
CA ASN A 159 -4.39 6.04 25.11
C ASN A 159 -3.30 6.86 24.42
N VAL A 160 -3.50 7.15 23.14
CA VAL A 160 -2.60 7.98 22.33
C VAL A 160 -3.40 9.06 21.59
N ALA A 161 -2.81 10.24 21.42
CA ALA A 161 -3.41 11.34 20.66
C ALA A 161 -3.17 11.10 19.16
N ALA A 162 -4.23 10.75 18.43
CA ALA A 162 -4.13 10.44 17.00
C ALA A 162 -5.46 10.67 16.29
N GLU A 163 -5.43 10.80 14.97
CA GLU A 163 -6.62 10.63 14.15
C GLU A 163 -6.91 9.12 14.00
N PRO A 164 -8.06 8.61 14.49
CA PRO A 164 -8.29 7.16 14.60
C PRO A 164 -8.11 6.40 13.29
N ALA A 165 -8.63 6.95 12.18
CA ALA A 165 -8.57 6.28 10.87
C ALA A 165 -7.14 6.18 10.32
N LEU A 166 -6.33 7.22 10.49
CA LEU A 166 -4.93 7.23 10.04
C LEU A 166 -4.09 6.27 10.86
N LEU A 167 -4.30 6.24 12.19
CA LEU A 167 -3.58 5.34 13.08
C LEU A 167 -3.95 3.87 12.83
N ASP A 168 -5.24 3.58 12.62
CA ASP A 168 -5.73 2.24 12.25
C ASP A 168 -5.07 1.74 10.96
N GLN A 169 -5.05 2.59 9.94
CA GLN A 169 -4.40 2.26 8.68
C GLN A 169 -2.88 2.11 8.80
N ALA A 170 -2.20 2.98 9.57
CA ALA A 170 -0.76 2.90 9.76
C ALA A 170 -0.34 1.62 10.48
N LEU A 171 -1.04 1.27 11.56
CA LEU A 171 -0.79 0.02 12.28
C LEU A 171 -1.14 -1.20 11.42
N GLY A 172 -2.24 -1.13 10.65
CA GLY A 172 -2.61 -2.16 9.68
C GLY A 172 -1.50 -2.41 8.66
N ASN A 173 -0.91 -1.36 8.09
CA ASN A 173 0.21 -1.49 7.15
C ASN A 173 1.45 -2.14 7.79
N LEU A 174 1.75 -1.82 9.06
CA LEU A 174 2.86 -2.45 9.77
C LEU A 174 2.58 -3.95 10.02
N LEU A 175 1.36 -4.30 10.40
CA LEU A 175 0.95 -5.68 10.62
C LEU A 175 0.90 -6.49 9.32
N ASP A 176 0.44 -5.89 8.21
CA ASP A 176 0.42 -6.56 6.90
C ASP A 176 1.85 -6.88 6.43
N ASN A 177 2.80 -5.96 6.64
CA ASN A 177 4.22 -6.24 6.37
C ASN A 177 4.76 -7.36 7.27
N ALA A 178 4.46 -7.34 8.56
CA ALA A 178 4.85 -8.42 9.46
C ALA A 178 4.30 -9.77 8.99
N ILE A 179 3.03 -9.86 8.61
CA ILE A 179 2.41 -11.08 8.07
C ILE A 179 3.08 -11.52 6.77
N ASP A 180 3.37 -10.59 5.86
CA ASP A 180 3.99 -10.88 4.57
C ASP A 180 5.36 -11.57 4.71
N PHE A 181 6.18 -11.10 5.65
CA PHE A 181 7.57 -11.53 5.84
C PHE A 181 7.76 -12.58 6.95
N THR A 182 6.74 -12.84 7.76
CA THR A 182 6.75 -13.98 8.70
C THR A 182 6.54 -15.29 7.95
N PRO A 183 7.39 -16.32 8.20
CA PRO A 183 7.20 -17.65 7.63
C PRO A 183 5.95 -18.34 8.20
N GLU A 184 5.56 -19.45 7.58
CA GLU A 184 4.47 -20.29 8.10
C GLU A 184 4.77 -20.75 9.54
N SER A 185 3.74 -20.79 10.39
CA SER A 185 3.86 -21.13 11.81
C SER A 185 4.75 -20.17 12.64
N GLY A 186 5.10 -18.99 12.10
CA GLY A 186 5.82 -17.95 12.81
C GLY A 186 4.97 -17.21 13.85
N ARG A 187 5.56 -16.18 14.47
CA ARG A 187 4.91 -15.38 15.51
C ARG A 187 4.99 -13.90 15.19
N ILE A 188 3.92 -13.19 15.51
CA ILE A 188 3.87 -11.73 15.52
C ILE A 188 3.41 -11.27 16.91
N THR A 189 4.02 -10.23 17.44
CA THR A 189 3.64 -9.62 18.72
C THR A 189 3.27 -8.15 18.53
N LEU A 190 2.06 -7.77 18.93
CA LEU A 190 1.66 -6.39 19.12
C LEU A 190 1.89 -5.99 20.58
N SER A 191 2.53 -4.84 20.78
CA SER A 191 2.74 -4.28 22.11
C SER A 191 2.77 -2.77 22.05
N ALA A 192 2.56 -2.14 23.20
CA ALA A 192 2.68 -0.70 23.35
C ALA A 192 3.54 -0.39 24.57
N GLU A 193 4.43 0.56 24.43
CA GLU A 193 5.24 1.10 25.52
C GLU A 193 4.96 2.57 25.70
N VAL A 194 5.07 3.05 26.93
CA VAL A 194 4.82 4.44 27.28
C VAL A 194 6.05 5.00 27.99
N ASP A 195 6.53 6.13 27.48
CA ASP A 195 7.45 7.01 28.21
C ASP A 195 6.70 8.26 28.71
N GLN A 196 7.41 9.25 29.25
CA GLN A 196 6.77 10.42 29.85
C GLN A 196 5.90 11.21 28.86
N GLU A 197 6.28 11.27 27.59
CA GLU A 197 5.62 12.13 26.59
C GLU A 197 5.07 11.36 25.38
N HIS A 198 5.50 10.10 25.19
CA HIS A 198 5.24 9.34 23.99
C HIS A 198 4.65 7.95 24.28
N VAL A 199 3.86 7.49 23.33
CA VAL A 199 3.40 6.12 23.19
C VAL A 199 4.12 5.52 21.99
N THR A 200 4.76 4.37 22.17
CA THR A 200 5.38 3.60 21.09
C THR A 200 4.59 2.34 20.83
N LEU A 201 3.92 2.27 19.68
CA LEU A 201 3.25 1.07 19.19
C LEU A 201 4.29 0.19 18.47
N LYS A 202 4.31 -1.10 18.80
CA LYS A 202 5.31 -2.04 18.30
C LYS A 202 4.66 -3.23 17.62
N VAL A 203 5.21 -3.59 16.45
CA VAL A 203 4.93 -4.84 15.74
C VAL A 203 6.24 -5.59 15.62
N LEU A 204 6.36 -6.73 16.31
CA LEU A 204 7.53 -7.59 16.26
C LEU A 204 7.16 -8.88 15.53
N ASP A 205 7.86 -9.20 14.45
CA ASP A 205 7.74 -10.48 13.75
C ASP A 205 8.96 -11.39 13.99
N THR A 206 8.81 -12.66 13.62
CA THR A 206 9.89 -13.66 13.58
C THR A 206 10.27 -14.00 12.13
N GLY A 207 10.23 -13.02 11.25
CA GLY A 207 10.51 -13.14 9.82
C GLY A 207 11.99 -13.15 9.44
N SER A 208 12.27 -12.98 8.16
CA SER A 208 13.63 -13.01 7.60
C SER A 208 14.51 -11.80 7.93
N GLY A 209 13.95 -10.76 8.55
CA GLY A 209 14.60 -9.47 8.68
C GLY A 209 14.63 -8.68 7.37
N ILE A 210 15.23 -7.48 7.44
CA ILE A 210 15.44 -6.54 6.34
C ILE A 210 16.92 -6.61 5.93
N PRO A 211 17.24 -6.87 4.65
CA PRO A 211 18.62 -6.79 4.17
C PRO A 211 19.24 -5.40 4.38
N ASP A 212 20.54 -5.33 4.69
CA ASP A 212 21.20 -4.05 5.02
C ASP A 212 21.06 -2.98 3.93
N TYR A 213 21.12 -3.38 2.66
CA TYR A 213 20.96 -2.49 1.52
C TYR A 213 19.56 -1.87 1.42
N ALA A 214 18.57 -2.47 2.09
CA ALA A 214 17.18 -2.06 2.06
C ALA A 214 16.82 -1.12 3.21
N LEU A 215 17.53 -1.17 4.35
CA LEU A 215 17.18 -0.44 5.57
C LEU A 215 16.99 1.08 5.36
N SER A 216 17.83 1.72 4.54
CA SER A 216 17.71 3.15 4.23
C SER A 216 16.59 3.48 3.23
N ARG A 217 16.03 2.47 2.57
CA ARG A 217 15.13 2.59 1.41
C ARG A 217 13.72 2.08 1.66
N ILE A 218 13.49 1.33 2.74
CA ILE A 218 12.17 0.72 3.05
C ILE A 218 11.02 1.73 3.17
N PHE A 219 11.32 3.01 3.46
CA PHE A 219 10.34 4.09 3.49
C PHE A 219 10.22 4.85 2.15
N GLU A 220 11.08 4.57 1.17
CA GLU A 220 10.94 5.10 -0.19
C GLU A 220 9.66 4.56 -0.83
N ARG A 221 8.98 5.42 -1.58
CA ARG A 221 7.78 5.01 -2.33
C ARG A 221 8.16 4.01 -3.40
N PHE A 222 7.30 3.01 -3.59
CA PHE A 222 7.46 1.95 -4.59
C PHE A 222 8.69 1.06 -4.36
N TYR A 223 9.39 1.24 -3.25
CA TYR A 223 10.41 0.30 -2.82
C TYR A 223 9.73 -0.88 -2.11
N SER A 224 9.95 -2.08 -2.63
CA SER A 224 9.39 -3.30 -2.06
C SER A 224 10.36 -4.45 -2.24
N LEU A 225 10.53 -5.23 -1.17
CA LEU A 225 11.26 -6.49 -1.20
C LEU A 225 10.36 -7.60 -1.74
N PRO A 226 10.90 -8.57 -2.48
CA PRO A 226 10.14 -9.73 -2.90
C PRO A 226 9.68 -10.54 -1.67
N ARG A 227 8.41 -10.93 -1.64
CA ARG A 227 7.85 -11.87 -0.66
C ARG A 227 8.34 -13.29 -0.96
N ALA A 228 8.08 -14.23 -0.05
CA ALA A 228 8.45 -15.65 -0.22
C ALA A 228 7.91 -16.28 -1.52
N ASN A 229 6.75 -15.81 -2.01
CA ASN A 229 6.14 -16.23 -3.28
C ASN A 229 6.69 -15.48 -4.51
N GLY A 230 7.74 -14.67 -4.35
CA GLY A 230 8.36 -13.86 -5.40
C GLY A 230 7.60 -12.59 -5.79
N GLN A 231 6.38 -12.39 -5.28
CA GLN A 231 5.60 -11.19 -5.58
C GLN A 231 6.09 -9.99 -4.79
N LYS A 232 6.09 -8.81 -5.40
CA LYS A 232 6.34 -7.53 -4.74
C LYS A 232 5.03 -6.87 -4.34
N SER A 233 5.04 -6.16 -3.20
CA SER A 233 3.97 -5.23 -2.84
C SER A 233 4.10 -3.93 -3.63
N SER A 234 3.13 -3.02 -3.51
CA SER A 234 3.18 -1.70 -4.14
C SER A 234 4.29 -0.79 -3.60
N GLY A 235 4.90 -1.11 -2.46
CA GLY A 235 5.92 -0.26 -1.82
C GLY A 235 5.37 1.06 -1.27
N LEU A 236 4.06 1.18 -1.05
CA LEU A 236 3.42 2.40 -0.55
C LEU A 236 3.07 2.33 0.94
N GLY A 237 3.04 1.13 1.51
CA GLY A 237 2.59 0.89 2.89
C GLY A 237 3.46 1.61 3.92
N LEU A 238 4.78 1.38 3.91
CA LEU A 238 5.71 2.00 4.86
C LEU A 238 5.89 3.50 4.61
N ALA A 239 5.85 3.95 3.36
CA ALA A 239 5.86 5.38 3.03
C ALA A 239 4.63 6.10 3.63
N PHE A 240 3.45 5.47 3.60
CA PHE A 240 2.27 5.99 4.29
C PHE A 240 2.47 6.04 5.81
N VAL A 241 3.03 5.00 6.43
CA VAL A 241 3.29 4.99 7.88
C VAL A 241 4.25 6.13 8.25
N SER A 242 5.30 6.37 7.46
CA SER A 242 6.23 7.48 7.66
C SER A 242 5.52 8.84 7.59
N GLU A 243 4.58 9.01 6.67
CA GLU A 243 3.83 10.26 6.55
C GLU A 243 2.83 10.45 7.71
N VAL A 244 2.18 9.38 8.17
CA VAL A 244 1.32 9.42 9.37
C VAL A 244 2.14 9.78 10.61
N ALA A 245 3.32 9.17 10.79
CA ALA A 245 4.23 9.51 11.87
C ALA A 245 4.58 11.00 11.84
N ARG A 246 4.97 11.52 10.66
CA ARG A 246 5.26 12.96 10.47
C ARG A 246 4.07 13.86 10.84
N LEU A 247 2.86 13.51 10.41
CA LEU A 247 1.65 14.29 10.71
C LEU A 247 1.30 14.32 12.20
N PHE A 248 1.66 13.27 12.94
CA PHE A 248 1.48 13.19 14.39
C PHE A 248 2.70 13.67 15.17
N ASN A 249 3.65 14.36 14.52
CA ASN A 249 4.94 14.78 15.09
C ASN A 249 5.71 13.62 15.76
N GLY A 250 5.50 12.40 15.27
CA GLY A 250 6.10 11.18 15.74
C GLY A 250 7.21 10.67 14.85
N GLU A 251 7.60 9.41 15.09
CA GLU A 251 8.67 8.73 14.38
C GLU A 251 8.29 7.27 14.11
N VAL A 252 8.66 6.74 12.94
CA VAL A 252 8.61 5.31 12.65
C VAL A 252 10.01 4.76 12.43
N THR A 253 10.32 3.63 13.05
CA THR A 253 11.59 2.92 12.86
C THR A 253 11.35 1.44 12.62
N LEU A 254 12.16 0.83 11.76
CA LEU A 254 12.19 -0.62 11.55
C LEU A 254 13.64 -1.08 11.76
N ARG A 255 13.84 -2.09 12.60
CA ARG A 255 15.16 -2.67 12.86
C ARG A 255 15.10 -4.19 12.93
N ASN A 256 16.15 -4.84 12.48
CA ASN A 256 16.31 -6.27 12.66
C ASN A 256 16.52 -6.61 14.14
N VAL A 257 16.01 -7.76 14.56
CA VAL A 257 16.26 -8.33 15.89
C VAL A 257 17.33 -9.41 15.77
N GLN A 258 18.22 -9.51 16.76
CA GLN A 258 19.37 -10.42 16.72
C GLN A 258 18.98 -11.90 16.58
N GLU A 259 17.82 -12.28 17.11
CA GLU A 259 17.27 -13.63 17.05
C GLU A 259 16.47 -13.90 15.76
N GLY A 260 16.41 -12.93 14.84
CA GLY A 260 15.60 -12.97 13.62
C GLY A 260 14.34 -12.10 13.71
N GLY A 261 13.83 -11.71 12.54
CA GLY A 261 12.65 -10.86 12.41
C GLY A 261 12.91 -9.36 12.48
N VAL A 262 11.81 -8.60 12.42
CA VAL A 262 11.83 -7.13 12.41
C VAL A 262 10.99 -6.60 13.57
N LEU A 263 11.52 -5.57 14.24
CA LEU A 263 10.73 -4.72 15.12
C LEU A 263 10.40 -3.42 14.39
N ALA A 264 9.13 -3.24 14.05
CA ALA A 264 8.58 -1.95 13.66
C ALA A 264 8.08 -1.21 14.91
N SER A 265 8.50 0.05 15.07
CA SER A 265 8.09 0.93 16.17
C SER A 265 7.53 2.23 15.62
N LEU A 266 6.29 2.57 15.98
CA LEU A 266 5.64 3.85 15.68
C LEU A 266 5.48 4.63 16.98
N ARG A 267 6.30 5.67 17.17
CA ARG A 267 6.32 6.55 18.33
C ARG A 267 5.49 7.78 18.07
N LEU A 268 4.55 8.09 18.96
CA LEU A 268 3.57 9.18 18.85
C LEU A 268 3.47 9.93 20.17
N HIS A 269 3.05 11.20 20.14
CA HIS A 269 2.77 11.93 21.37
C HIS A 269 1.57 11.36 22.12
N ARG A 270 1.71 11.27 23.44
CA ARG A 270 0.67 10.76 24.34
C ARG A 270 -0.47 11.76 24.53
N HIS A 271 -0.19 13.06 24.47
CA HIS A 271 -1.10 14.15 24.79
C HIS A 271 -1.32 15.09 23.60
N PHE A 272 -2.41 15.86 23.65
CA PHE A 272 -2.62 17.01 22.77
C PHE A 272 -1.62 18.10 23.16
N THR A 273 -0.61 18.36 22.33
CA THR A 273 0.14 19.62 22.36
C THR A 273 -0.60 20.69 21.58
#